data_AF-A0A0C3C4D8-F1
#
_entry.id   AF-A0A0C3C4D8-F1
#
_cell.length_a   1.000
_cell.length_b   1.000
_cell.length_c   1.000
_cell.angle_alpha   90.00
_cell.angle_beta   90.00
_cell.angle_gamma   90.00
#
_symmetry.space_group_name_H-M   'P 1'
#
loop_
_entity.id
_entity.type
_entity.pdbx_description
1 polymer ?
#
loop_
_entity_poly.entity_id
_entity_poly.type
_entity_poly.pdbx_seq_one_letter_code
_entity_poly.pdbx_strand_id
1 'polypeptide(L)'
;MAAHLQMNQPLPPNPYSAVTNLEWHNAYSCCLDFQNETTSVAQITRARVLGYLIIEAPIQEGRTYVCDEILRCNGNSDKLWELADLYITHLIRLCESTKLEYLNASYLTKYLSL
;
A
#
# COMPACT_ATOMS: atom_id res chain seq x y z
N MET A 1 -17.23 -0.97 -9.04
CA MET A 1 -16.02 -0.84 -9.88
C MET A 1 -14.90 -1.56 -9.15
N ALA A 2 -14.47 -2.72 -9.65
CA ALA A 2 -13.40 -3.48 -9.02
C ALA A 2 -12.06 -2.80 -9.34
N ALA A 3 -11.39 -2.26 -8.32
CA ALA A 3 -10.00 -1.84 -8.45
C ALA A 3 -9.17 -3.10 -8.71
N HIS A 4 -8.81 -3.29 -9.98
CA HIS A 4 -7.81 -4.28 -10.37
C HIS A 4 -6.49 -3.76 -9.80
N LEU A 5 -6.10 -4.23 -8.61
CA LEU A 5 -4.80 -3.93 -8.02
C LEU A 5 -3.71 -4.53 -8.92
N GLN A 6 -3.32 -3.81 -9.97
CA GLN A 6 -2.14 -4.13 -10.77
C GLN A 6 -0.91 -3.76 -9.94
N MET A 7 -0.59 -4.58 -8.94
CA MET A 7 0.53 -4.42 -8.00
C MET A 7 1.93 -4.47 -8.63
N ASN A 8 2.04 -4.35 -9.95
CA ASN A 8 3.32 -4.37 -10.67
C ASN A 8 3.52 -3.19 -11.62
N GLN A 9 2.65 -2.18 -11.57
CA GLN A 9 2.90 -0.92 -12.27
C GLN A 9 3.88 -0.05 -11.48
N PRO A 10 4.78 0.68 -12.15
CA PRO A 10 5.58 1.71 -11.50
C PRO A 10 4.68 2.76 -10.85
N LEU A 11 5.13 3.33 -9.74
CA LEU A 11 4.43 4.44 -9.12
C LEU A 11 4.24 5.59 -10.14
N PRO A 12 3.03 6.15 -10.29
CA PRO A 12 2.82 7.31 -11.13
C PRO A 12 3.54 8.55 -10.57
N PRO A 13 3.70 9.61 -11.38
CA PRO A 13 4.20 10.89 -10.88
C PRO A 13 3.39 11.39 -9.67
N ASN A 14 4.05 12.09 -8.76
CA ASN A 14 3.45 12.53 -7.50
C ASN A 14 2.18 13.37 -7.76
N PRO A 15 0.98 12.89 -7.36
CA PRO A 15 -0.27 13.60 -7.62
C PRO A 15 -0.56 14.71 -6.61
N TYR A 16 0.22 14.80 -5.52
CA TYR A 16 -0.01 15.73 -4.43
C TYR A 16 0.75 17.04 -4.64
N SER A 17 0.11 18.15 -4.27
CA SER A 17 0.74 19.48 -4.34
C SER A 17 1.65 19.72 -3.14
N ALA A 18 2.87 20.18 -3.42
CA ALA A 18 3.84 20.60 -2.39
C ALA A 18 3.39 21.84 -1.58
N VAL A 19 2.31 22.52 -1.99
CA VAL A 19 1.80 23.71 -1.30
C VAL A 19 0.59 23.36 -0.43
N THR A 20 -0.36 22.59 -0.96
CA THR A 20 -1.64 22.32 -0.28
C THR A 20 -1.63 21.01 0.50
N ASN A 21 -0.77 20.06 0.14
CA ASN A 21 -0.73 18.72 0.70
C ASN A 21 0.72 18.30 0.98
N LEU A 22 1.47 19.17 1.65
CA LEU A 22 2.92 19.03 1.85
C LEU A 22 3.32 17.66 2.42
N GLU A 23 2.62 17.17 3.44
CA GLU A 23 2.93 15.88 4.07
C GLU A 23 2.75 14.70 3.12
N TRP A 24 1.63 14.66 2.41
CA TRP A 24 1.36 13.59 1.43
C TRP A 24 2.28 13.67 0.23
N HIS A 25 2.60 14.89 -0.20
CA HIS A 25 3.60 15.13 -1.24
C HIS A 25 4.94 14.56 -0.82
N ASN A 26 5.44 14.90 0.37
CA ASN A 26 6.75 14.46 0.84
C ASN A 26 6.80 12.94 1.05
N ALA A 27 5.78 12.35 1.67
CA ALA A 27 5.72 10.90 1.89
C ALA A 27 5.70 10.13 0.56
N TYR A 28 4.91 10.60 -0.41
CA TYR A 28 4.87 9.99 -1.73
C TYR A 28 6.18 10.14 -2.50
N SER A 29 6.84 11.31 -2.40
CA SER A 29 8.17 11.53 -2.98
C SER A 29 9.20 10.58 -2.37
N CYS A 30 9.19 10.35 -1.05
CA CYS A 30 10.05 9.33 -0.43
C CYS A 30 9.82 7.93 -1.01
N CYS A 31 8.58 7.57 -1.36
CA CYS A 31 8.29 6.29 -1.99
C CYS A 31 8.81 6.22 -3.43
N LEU A 32 8.74 7.32 -4.18
CA LEU A 32 9.33 7.43 -5.53
C LEU A 32 10.85 7.30 -5.49
N ASP A 33 11.50 8.04 -4.59
CA ASP A 33 12.95 8.00 -4.43
C ASP A 33 13.39 6.57 -4.05
N PHE A 34 12.73 5.96 -3.06
CA PHE A 34 13.00 4.58 -2.67
C PHE A 34 12.81 3.57 -3.82
N GLN A 35 11.82 3.78 -4.71
CA GLN A 35 11.64 2.95 -5.92
C GLN A 35 12.79 3.15 -6.92
N ASN A 36 13.26 4.38 -7.10
CA ASN A 36 14.20 4.75 -8.16
C ASN A 36 15.67 4.50 -7.77
N GLU A 37 15.98 4.54 -6.47
CA GLU A 37 17.34 4.32 -5.95
C GLU A 37 17.74 2.84 -5.88
N THR A 38 16.78 1.92 -6.04
CA THR A 38 17.01 0.48 -5.94
C THR A 38 16.83 -0.27 -7.25
N THR A 39 17.66 -1.29 -7.46
CA THR A 39 17.51 -2.28 -8.54
C THR A 39 16.88 -3.58 -8.05
N SER A 40 16.70 -3.74 -6.74
CA SER A 40 16.10 -4.94 -6.15
C SER A 40 14.60 -4.96 -6.40
N VAL A 41 14.14 -5.96 -7.15
CA VAL A 41 12.70 -6.17 -7.42
C VAL A 41 11.89 -6.18 -6.13
N ALA A 42 12.41 -6.79 -5.08
CA ALA A 42 11.73 -6.87 -3.80
C ALA A 42 11.61 -5.50 -3.10
N GLN A 43 12.61 -4.61 -3.26
CA GLN A 43 12.57 -3.24 -2.71
C GLN A 43 11.61 -2.39 -3.55
N ILE A 44 11.68 -2.50 -4.88
CA ILE A 44 10.74 -1.85 -5.82
C ILE A 44 9.29 -2.20 -5.47
N THR A 45 8.97 -3.48 -5.23
CA THR A 45 7.61 -3.89 -4.84
C THR A 45 7.15 -3.22 -3.54
N ARG A 46 8.03 -3.09 -2.55
CA ARG A 46 7.71 -2.48 -1.25
C ARG A 46 7.52 -0.96 -1.36
N ALA A 47 8.37 -0.29 -2.13
CA ALA A 47 8.19 1.12 -2.46
C ALA A 47 6.82 1.35 -3.12
N ARG A 48 6.45 0.50 -4.09
CA ARG A 48 5.14 0.55 -4.75
C ARG A 48 3.99 0.32 -3.77
N VAL A 49 4.09 -0.66 -2.88
CA VAL A 49 3.06 -0.92 -1.86
C VAL A 49 2.83 0.33 -1.03
N LEU A 50 3.89 0.96 -0.51
CA LEU A 50 3.75 2.19 0.28
C LEU A 50 3.11 3.33 -0.51
N GLY A 51 3.57 3.59 -1.73
CA GLY A 51 3.01 4.66 -2.56
C GLY A 51 1.53 4.42 -2.94
N TYR A 52 1.15 3.18 -3.25
CA TYR A 52 -0.26 2.85 -3.52
C TYR A 52 -1.13 2.86 -2.27
N LEU A 53 -0.62 2.55 -1.08
CA LEU A 53 -1.37 2.73 0.16
C LEU A 53 -1.76 4.20 0.38
N ILE A 54 -0.90 5.15 -0.02
CA ILE A 54 -1.23 6.58 0.03
C ILE A 54 -2.34 6.93 -0.99
N ILE A 55 -2.18 6.50 -2.25
CA ILE A 55 -3.13 6.81 -3.34
C ILE A 55 -4.51 6.20 -3.06
N GLU A 56 -4.54 4.91 -2.74
CA GLU A 56 -5.74 4.09 -2.65
C GLU A 56 -6.38 4.13 -1.25
N ALA A 57 -5.81 4.88 -0.30
CA ALA A 57 -6.40 5.07 1.01
C ALA A 57 -7.85 5.57 0.87
N PRO A 58 -8.85 4.83 1.40
CA PRO A 58 -10.27 5.12 1.16
C PRO A 58 -10.75 6.35 1.93
N ILE A 59 -10.05 6.72 3.00
CA ILE A 59 -10.35 7.86 3.85
C ILE A 59 -9.10 8.70 4.09
N GLN A 60 -9.31 9.99 4.36
CA GLN A 60 -8.23 10.98 4.48
C GLN A 60 -7.35 10.71 5.71
N GLU A 61 -7.95 10.33 6.82
CA GLU A 61 -7.28 10.07 8.09
C GLU A 61 -6.31 8.88 7.97
N GLY A 62 -6.76 7.82 7.28
CA GLY A 62 -5.93 6.65 6.98
C GLY A 62 -4.74 7.01 6.08
N ARG A 63 -4.96 7.87 5.08
CA ARG A 63 -3.88 8.39 4.22
C ARG A 63 -2.85 9.15 5.04
N THR A 64 -3.30 10.10 5.87
CA THR A 64 -2.42 10.90 6.72
C THR A 64 -1.61 10.01 7.65
N TYR A 65 -2.23 9.01 8.28
CA TYR A 65 -1.51 8.06 9.14
C TYR A 65 -0.39 7.31 8.39
N VAL A 66 -0.67 6.79 7.19
CA VAL A 66 0.34 6.12 6.37
C VAL A 66 1.48 7.08 6.01
N CYS A 67 1.15 8.31 5.60
CA CYS A 67 2.15 9.34 5.29
C CYS A 67 3.04 9.65 6.49
N ASP A 68 2.48 9.82 7.68
CA ASP A 68 3.24 10.08 8.90
C ASP A 68 4.22 8.96 9.23
N GLU A 69 3.79 7.70 9.11
CA GLU A 69 4.65 6.54 9.34
C GLU A 69 5.81 6.49 8.33
N ILE A 70 5.55 6.80 7.05
CA ILE A 70 6.58 6.88 6.01
C ILE A 70 7.58 8.00 6.31
N LEU A 71 7.10 9.18 6.73
CA LEU A 71 7.96 10.31 7.08
C LEU A 71 8.82 10.03 8.32
N ARG A 72 8.32 9.24 9.28
CA ARG A 72 9.10 8.77 10.45
C ARG A 72 10.27 7.86 10.07
N CYS A 73 10.21 7.21 8.91
CA CYS A 73 11.36 6.46 8.38
C CYS A 73 12.51 7.39 7.93
N ASN A 74 12.25 8.70 7.74
CA ASN A 74 13.24 9.72 7.39
C ASN A 74 14.08 9.34 6.15
N GLY A 75 13.43 8.79 5.12
CA GLY A 75 14.08 8.35 3.88
C GLY A 75 15.01 7.14 4.03
N ASN A 76 15.07 6.49 5.19
CA ASN A 76 15.90 5.30 5.38
C ASN A 76 15.25 4.07 4.72
N SER A 77 15.92 3.52 3.71
CA SER A 77 15.45 2.37 2.92
C SER A 77 15.15 1.11 3.73
N ASP A 78 15.91 0.82 4.79
CA ASP A 78 15.68 -0.37 5.63
C ASP A 78 14.41 -0.20 6.47
N LYS A 79 14.19 1.00 7.03
CA LYS A 79 12.95 1.31 7.75
C LYS A 79 11.73 1.31 6.84
N LEU A 80 11.86 1.85 5.62
CA LEU A 80 10.79 1.82 4.62
C LEU A 80 10.47 0.39 4.21
N TRP A 81 11.48 -0.46 4.08
CA TRP A 81 11.29 -1.89 3.83
C TRP A 81 10.51 -2.56 4.96
N GLU A 82 10.92 -2.38 6.21
CA GLU A 82 10.27 -2.97 7.38
C GLU A 82 8.82 -2.51 7.49
N LEU A 83 8.56 -1.21 7.29
CA LEU A 83 7.21 -0.65 7.30
C LEU A 83 6.34 -1.29 6.21
N ALA A 84 6.86 -1.39 4.98
CA ALA A 84 6.13 -2.03 3.89
C ALA A 84 5.84 -3.52 4.18
N ASP A 85 6.81 -4.23 4.76
CA ASP A 85 6.66 -5.64 5.09
C ASP A 85 5.60 -5.86 6.19
N LEU A 86 5.51 -4.93 7.15
CA LEU A 86 4.44 -4.90 8.16
C LEU A 86 3.08 -4.73 7.48
N TYR A 87 2.91 -3.75 6.59
CA TYR A 87 1.65 -3.53 5.86
C TYR A 87 1.25 -4.76 5.02
N ILE A 88 2.21 -5.34 4.29
CA ILE A 88 1.96 -6.52 3.45
C ILE A 88 1.52 -7.71 4.32
N THR A 89 2.27 -7.98 5.39
CA THR A 89 2.07 -9.17 6.21
C THR A 89 0.83 -9.10 7.09
N HIS A 90 0.58 -7.93 7.70
CA HIS A 90 -0.46 -7.80 8.72
C HIS A 90 -1.74 -7.15 8.23
N LEU A 91 -1.73 -6.40 7.13
CA LEU A 91 -2.93 -5.72 6.65
C LEU A 91 -3.41 -6.29 5.31
N ILE A 92 -2.52 -6.47 4.35
CA ILE A 92 -2.91 -6.94 3.01
C ILE A 92 -3.19 -8.44 3.01
N ARG A 93 -2.26 -9.27 3.51
CA ARG A 93 -2.40 -10.74 3.51
C ARG A 93 -3.53 -11.25 4.41
N LEU A 94 -3.81 -10.58 5.53
CA LEU A 94 -4.96 -10.96 6.37
C LEU A 94 -6.27 -10.74 5.62
N CYS A 95 -6.41 -9.63 4.88
CA CYS A 95 -7.61 -9.38 4.08
C CYS A 95 -7.81 -10.41 2.95
N GLU A 96 -6.74 -10.94 2.36
CA GLU A 96 -6.82 -12.03 1.37
C GLU A 96 -7.28 -13.35 1.99
N SER A 97 -6.77 -13.66 3.19
CA SER A 97 -7.09 -14.88 3.92
C SER A 97 -8.58 -14.91 4.29
N THR A 98 -9.10 -13.81 4.84
CA THR A 98 -10.52 -13.70 5.20
C THR A 98 -11.44 -13.77 3.98
N LYS A 99 -11.00 -13.26 2.83
CA LYS A 99 -11.78 -13.30 1.58
C LYS A 99 -11.98 -14.73 1.06
N LEU A 100 -10.98 -15.60 1.23
CA LEU A 100 -11.08 -17.03 0.89
C LEU A 100 -12.06 -17.75 1.84
N GLU A 101 -12.05 -17.41 3.13
CA GLU A 101 -12.99 -17.99 4.10
C GLU A 101 -14.44 -17.58 3.81
N TYR A 102 -14.70 -16.30 3.50
CA TYR A 102 -16.05 -15.84 3.13
C TYR A 102 -16.56 -16.43 1.82
N LEU A 103 -15.69 -16.61 0.82
CA LEU A 103 -16.06 -17.29 -0.42
C LEU A 103 -16.41 -18.75 -0.14
N ASN A 104 -15.59 -19.48 0.61
CA ASN A 104 -15.85 -20.87 0.97
C ASN A 104 -17.13 -21.04 1.80
N ALA A 105 -17.37 -20.15 2.77
CA ALA A 105 -18.61 -20.14 3.55
C ALA A 105 -19.82 -19.88 2.65
N SER A 106 -19.77 -18.88 1.76
CA SER A 106 -20.85 -18.56 0.81
C SER A 106 -21.15 -19.70 -0.16
N TYR A 107 -20.14 -20.40 -0.67
CA TYR A 107 -20.32 -21.60 -1.47
C TYR A 107 -21.03 -22.71 -0.67
N LEU A 108 -20.61 -22.97 0.56
CA LEU A 108 -21.22 -24.00 1.41
C LEU A 108 -22.69 -23.69 1.76
N THR A 109 -23.05 -22.44 2.05
CA THR A 109 -24.45 -22.05 2.31
C THR A 109 -25.34 -22.24 1.09
N LYS A 110 -24.78 -22.11 -0.13
CA LYS A 110 -25.53 -22.31 -1.38
C LYS A 110 -25.78 -23.79 -1.71
N TYR A 111 -25.00 -24.71 -1.15
CA TYR A 111 -25.15 -26.16 -1.34
C TYR A 111 -25.88 -26.87 -0.19
N LEU A 112 -26.05 -26.22 0.96
CA LEU A 112 -26.80 -26.74 2.12
C LEU A 112 -28.25 -26.26 2.18
N SER A 113 -28.73 -25.52 1.17
CA SER A 113 -30.11 -25.06 1.02
C SER A 113 -30.92 -25.85 -0.03
N LEU A 114 -30.55 -27.12 -0.27
CA LEU A 114 -31.35 -28.11 -1.01
C LEU A 114 -31.91 -29.14 -0.03
#